data_AF-A0A0J5Q771-F1
#
_entry.id   AF-A0A0J5Q771-F1
#
_cell.length_a   1.000
_cell.length_b   1.000
_cell.length_c   1.000
_cell.angle_alpha   90.00
_cell.angle_beta   90.00
_cell.angle_gamma   90.00
#
_symmetry.space_group_name_H-M   'P 1'
#
loop_
_entity.id
_entity.type
_entity.pdbx_description
1 polymer ?
#
loop_
_entity_poly.entity_id
_entity_poly.type
_entity_poly.pdbx_seq_one_letter_code
_entity_poly.pdbx_strand_id
1 'polypeptide(L)' 'MAAFILSRVLYAIVVVFGVSLAVFFLIRMGGDPTSLFLPPDSPVEEIVRFRHLMGFDRPFGR' A
#
# COMPACT_ATOMS: atom_id res chain seq x y z
N MET A 1 -3.61 0.47 39.13
CA MET A 1 -4.34 1.22 38.07
C MET A 1 -3.42 1.66 36.95
N ALA A 2 -2.32 2.38 37.22
CA ALA A 2 -1.39 2.85 36.18
C ALA A 2 -0.79 1.72 35.31
N ALA A 3 -0.36 0.61 35.91
CA ALA A 3 0.14 -0.55 35.16
C ALA A 3 -0.92 -1.19 34.23
N PHE A 4 -2.17 -1.24 34.67
CA PHE A 4 -3.29 -1.74 33.86
C PHE A 4 -3.59 -0.83 32.67
N ILE A 5 -3.58 0.49 32.87
CA ILE A 5 -3.73 1.48 31.80
C ILE A 5 -2.58 1.34 30.80
N LEU A 6 -1.34 1.22 31.29
CA LEU A 6 -0.15 1.10 30.44
C LEU A 6 -0.18 -0.15 29.55
N SER A 7 -0.52 -1.32 30.12
CA SER A 7 -0.67 -2.55 29.33
C SER A 7 -1.73 -2.41 28.24
N ARG A 8 -2.83 -1.70 28.53
CA ARG A 8 -3.93 -1.51 27.59
C ARG A 8 -3.57 -0.54 26.46
N VAL A 9 -2.82 0.52 26.77
CA VAL A 9 -2.28 1.46 25.77
C VAL A 9 -1.27 0.77 24.86
N LEU A 10 -0.34 -0.02 25.43
CA LEU A 10 0.62 -0.79 24.64
C LEU A 10 -0.09 -1.77 23.69
N TYR A 11 -1.13 -2.46 24.17
CA TYR A 11 -1.91 -3.36 23.34
C TYR A 11 -2.60 -2.62 22.18
N ALA A 12 -3.20 -1.45 22.45
CA ALA A 12 -3.83 -0.63 21.42
C ALA A 12 -2.83 -0.15 20.36
N ILE A 13 -1.64 0.29 20.78
CA ILE A 13 -0.56 0.71 19.87
C ILE A 13 -0.15 -0.46 18.98
N VAL A 14 0.08 -1.64 19.55
CA VAL A 14 0.48 -2.84 18.79
C VAL A 14 -0.60 -3.24 17.79
N VAL A 15 -1.88 -3.21 18.17
CA VAL A 15 -3.00 -3.53 17.27
C VAL A 15 -3.08 -2.53 16.12
N VAL A 16 -3.06 -1.22 16.41
CA VAL A 16 -3.12 -0.18 15.37
C VAL A 16 -1.93 -0.29 14.43
N PHE A 17 -0.74 -0.51 14.96
CA PHE A 17 0.47 -0.68 14.17
C PHE A 17 0.42 -1.93 13.29
N GLY A 18 -0.04 -3.06 13.85
CA GLY A 18 -0.23 -4.32 13.11
C GLY A 18 -1.23 -4.19 11.98
N VAL A 19 -2.39 -3.56 12.23
CA VAL A 19 -3.41 -3.31 11.19
C VAL A 19 -2.89 -2.36 10.13
N SER A 20 -2.20 -1.29 10.53
CA SER A 20 -1.64 -0.31 9.59
C SER A 20 -0.59 -0.94 8.68
N LEU A 21 0.31 -1.77 9.24
CA LEU A 21 1.26 -2.54 8.46
C LEU A 21 0.55 -3.53 7.55
N ALA A 22 -0.43 -4.28 8.04
CA ALA A 22 -1.18 -5.22 7.22
C ALA A 22 -1.84 -4.52 6.02
N VAL A 23 -2.55 -3.41 6.24
CA VAL A 23 -3.16 -2.61 5.17
C VAL A 23 -2.10 -2.04 4.23
N PHE A 24 -0.99 -1.52 4.76
CA PHE A 24 0.13 -1.03 3.96
C PHE A 24 0.70 -2.12 3.05
N PHE A 25 0.92 -3.32 3.60
CA PHE A 25 1.39 -4.47 2.82
C PHE A 25 0.34 -4.92 1.80
N LEU A 26 -0.95 -4.94 2.14
CA LEU A 26 -2.01 -5.27 1.18
C LEU A 26 -2.04 -4.29 0.00
N ILE A 27 -1.95 -2.99 0.26
CA ILE A 27 -1.90 -1.95 -0.77
C ILE A 27 -0.60 -2.07 -1.59
N ARG A 28 0.54 -2.34 -0.92
CA ARG A 28 1.85 -2.38 -1.58
C ARG A 28 2.14 -3.68 -2.33
N MET A 29 1.64 -4.83 -1.86
CA MET A 29 1.74 -6.13 -2.54
C MET A 29 0.84 -6.22 -3.78
N GLY A 30 -0.22 -5.41 -3.86
CA GLY A 30 -1.06 -5.29 -5.07
C GLY A 30 -0.30 -4.83 -6.33
N GLY A 31 0.97 -4.45 -6.19
CA GLY A 31 1.95 -4.47 -7.28
C GLY A 31 1.89 -3.27 -8.21
N ASP A 32 0.70 -2.79 -8.57
CA ASP A 32 0.59 -1.59 -9.39
C ASP A 32 -0.82 -0.95 -9.35
N PRO A 33 -0.98 0.28 -8.83
CA PRO A 33 -2.25 0.98 -8.89
C PRO A 33 -2.70 1.31 -10.32
N THR A 34 -1.85 1.17 -11.35
CA THR A 34 -2.23 1.43 -12.74
C THR A 34 -3.39 0.58 -13.25
N SER A 35 -3.49 -0.69 -12.84
CA SER A 35 -4.58 -1.57 -13.27
C SER A 35 -5.95 -1.17 -12.70
N LEU A 36 -5.98 -0.36 -11.65
CA LEU A 36 -7.20 0.24 -11.10
C LEU A 36 -7.60 1.53 -11.82
N PHE A 37 -6.65 2.19 -12.49
CA PHE A 37 -6.90 3.43 -13.25
C PHE A 37 -7.22 3.16 -14.73
N LEU A 38 -6.82 2.02 -15.28
CA LEU A 38 -7.13 1.61 -16.64
C LEU A 38 -8.33 0.66 -16.68
N PRO A 39 -9.23 0.78 -17.67
CA PRO A 39 -10.25 -0.21 -17.95
C PRO A 39 -9.65 -1.62 -18.08
N PRO A 40 -10.30 -2.68 -17.56
CA PRO A 40 -9.78 -4.05 -17.62
C PRO A 40 -9.59 -4.60 -19.04
N ASP A 41 -10.20 -3.97 -20.05
CA ASP A 41 -10.04 -4.27 -21.49
C ASP A 41 -8.92 -3.47 -22.18
N SER A 42 -8.12 -2.69 -21.43
CA SER A 42 -7.07 -1.87 -22.04
C SER A 42 -5.97 -2.76 -22.62
N PRO A 43 -5.55 -2.56 -23.89
CA PRO A 43 -4.48 -3.33 -24.50
C PRO A 43 -3.19 -3.20 -23.69
N VAL A 44 -2.39 -4.26 -23.66
CA VAL A 44 -1.18 -4.37 -22.82
C VAL A 44 -0.19 -3.24 -23.09
N GLU A 45 -0.13 -2.76 -24.33
CA GLU A 45 0.69 -1.64 -24.77
C GLU A 45 0.28 -0.31 -24.11
N GLU A 46 -1.01 -0.13 -23.86
CA GLU A 46 -1.54 1.08 -23.21
C GLU A 46 -1.27 1.07 -21.70
N ILE A 47 -1.33 -0.10 -21.07
CA ILE A 47 -0.95 -0.29 -19.66
C ILE A 47 0.54 0.04 -19.48
N VAL A 48 1.42 -0.45 -20.37
CA VAL A 48 2.86 -0.17 -20.32
C VAL A 48 3.15 1.32 -20.55
N ARG A 49 2.46 1.97 -21.51
CA ARG A 49 2.61 3.40 -21.76
C ARG A 49 2.15 4.24 -20.57
N PHE A 50 1.03 3.88 -19.96
CA PHE A 50 0.49 4.59 -18.80
C PHE A 50 1.39 4.42 -17.56
N ARG A 51 1.93 3.22 -17.34
CA ARG A 51 2.94 2.94 -16.31
C ARG A 51 4.16 3.86 -16.47
N HIS A 52 4.65 4.02 -17.69
CA HIS A 52 5.77 4.90 -18.04
C HIS A 52 5.50 6.40 -17.90
N LEU A 53 4.30 6.84 -18.28
CA LEU A 53 3.90 8.25 -18.13
C LEU A 53 3.71 8.64 -16.66
N MET A 54 3.17 7.74 -15.85
CA MET A 54 2.94 7.95 -14.43
C MET A 54 4.20 7.73 -13.58
N GLY A 55 5.28 7.20 -14.17
CA GLY A 55 6.55 6.97 -13.48
C GLY A 55 6.51 5.81 -12.49
N PHE A 56 5.56 4.88 -12.62
CA PHE A 56 5.43 3.70 -11.76
C PHE A 56 6.49 2.62 -12.05
N ASP A 57 7.19 2.75 -13.16
CA ASP A 57 8.36 2.01 -13.63
C ASP A 57 9.70 2.70 -13.30
N ARG A 58 9.67 3.87 -12.62
CA ARG A 58 10.90 4.49 -12.11
C ARG A 58 11.25 3.90 -10.75
N PRO A 59 12.45 3.32 -10.56
CA PRO A 59 12.90 2.93 -9.23
C PRO A 59 12.95 4.18 -8.34
N PHE A 60 12.44 4.06 -7.10
CA PHE A 60 12.51 5.10 -6.08
C PHE A 60 13.98 5.44 -5.78
N GLY A 61 14.54 6.38 -6.51
CA GLY A 61 15.95 6.76 -6.39
C GLY A 61 16.55 7.22 -7.71
N ARG A 62 16.10 8.37 -8.20
CA ARG A 62 16.94 9.45 -8.74
C ARG A 62 16.12 10.73 -8.79
#